data_AF-A0A3P8QQ29-F1
#
_entry.id   AF-A0A3P8QQ29-F1
#
_cell.length_a   1.000
_cell.length_b   1.000
_cell.length_c   1.000
_cell.angle_alpha   90.00
_cell.angle_beta   90.00
_cell.angle_gamma   90.00
#
_symmetry.space_group_name_H-M   'P 1'
#
loop_
_entity.id
_entity.type
_entity.pdbx_description
1 polymer ?
#
loop_
_entity_poly.entity_id
_entity_poly.type
_entity_poly.pdbx_seq_one_letter_code
_entity_poly.pdbx_strand_id
1 'polypeptide(L)'
;ATLCKSAFHRPQTLSYRNGYALPRRPTVGIGNDPLLSEQLTQQEISELAFETPDLTYCAFGKRVHEDFIPAHVALDKKALRYYGYFMEAILYSPEEQYRVRPVVIYYYLEDDSICIIEPTVENSGIPQGKRIKRHQLPKNERGEHYHWKDLNLGMDLDVYGVKYRITQCDTFTKEFMESEGMIVNDPEPMPADPYIIRRENPPPCHTTPSTFDNLHKFLNMDRKVLRFFTLWDDADSLYGESRPVTIHYYLVDDTVEVAEVHQPNSGLDPFPILMRRQRLPKKIKSENFPSAVMEVSKQEVDEYYSPKDFQVGQRMKLLGRNFLLYDCDGFTKEYYQKNHPEMEMKSIEIPKKVDMPQDWKKIVPPYNGFGSLEDSLQNCLRLIPEPPKVNVVKMLENDHKVLRYSARLDSQNPEDEDRRFILSYFLSNDMISIFEKTTRNSGVIGGKFLEKSRVPKPGSTVDKPAYYSPADFAIGATVEVFGHRFVLTDADHYVLKYLESNWSDIPSKTLDSLRQKLGVEILTTQPPDQDGKDYTSHLD
;
A
#
# COMPACT_ATOMS: atom_id res chain seq x y z
N ALA A 1 -35.94 139.85 33.03
CA ALA A 1 -36.87 138.72 33.29
C ALA A 1 -36.04 137.48 33.55
N THR A 2 -36.00 137.03 34.80
CA THR A 2 -35.29 135.83 35.26
C THR A 2 -36.00 134.59 34.72
N LEU A 3 -35.44 133.96 33.68
CA LEU A 3 -35.87 132.65 33.19
C LEU A 3 -35.38 131.58 34.17
N CYS A 4 -36.21 131.25 35.17
CA CYS A 4 -36.03 130.08 36.01
C CYS A 4 -36.20 128.82 35.14
N LYS A 5 -35.11 128.08 34.89
CA LYS A 5 -35.16 126.78 34.23
C LYS A 5 -35.88 125.78 35.15
N SER A 6 -36.96 125.16 34.68
CA SER A 6 -37.82 124.29 35.50
C SER A 6 -37.53 122.79 35.36
N ALA A 7 -36.64 122.38 34.45
CA ALA A 7 -36.27 120.98 34.22
C ALA A 7 -34.75 120.80 34.14
N PHE A 8 -34.21 119.86 34.94
CA PHE A 8 -32.78 119.56 35.05
C PHE A 8 -32.44 118.07 34.82
N HIS A 9 -33.38 117.30 34.28
CA HIS A 9 -33.20 115.86 34.05
C HIS A 9 -32.04 115.60 33.08
N ARG A 10 -31.16 114.66 33.45
CA ARG A 10 -30.10 114.18 32.57
C ARG A 10 -30.64 113.07 31.66
N PRO A 11 -30.36 113.09 30.35
CA PRO A 11 -30.77 112.02 29.45
C PRO A 11 -30.06 110.71 29.82
N GLN A 12 -30.76 109.59 29.68
CA GLN A 12 -30.20 108.26 29.96
C GLN A 12 -29.17 107.89 28.88
N THR A 13 -27.89 107.88 29.26
CA THR A 13 -26.76 107.56 28.36
C THR A 13 -26.31 106.10 28.43
N LEU A 14 -26.87 105.30 29.33
CA LEU A 14 -26.52 103.89 29.52
C LEU A 14 -27.80 103.07 29.76
N SER A 15 -27.95 101.96 29.04
CA SER A 15 -29.02 100.99 29.26
C SER A 15 -28.46 99.58 29.38
N TYR A 16 -29.21 98.68 30.01
CA TYR A 16 -28.87 97.25 30.07
C TYR A 16 -29.89 96.45 29.28
N ARG A 17 -29.41 95.55 28.43
CA ARG A 17 -30.26 94.57 27.72
C ARG A 17 -29.60 93.20 27.86
N ASN A 18 -30.34 92.23 28.39
CA ASN A 18 -29.88 90.86 28.59
C ASN A 18 -28.54 90.76 29.36
N GLY A 19 -28.35 91.58 30.40
CA GLY A 19 -27.18 91.53 31.28
C GLY A 19 -25.95 92.32 30.84
N TYR A 20 -25.93 92.89 29.62
CA TYR A 20 -24.81 93.69 29.12
C TYR A 20 -25.12 95.19 29.13
N ALA A 21 -24.14 96.01 29.52
CA ALA A 21 -24.24 97.47 29.51
C ALA A 21 -24.02 98.00 28.08
N LEU A 22 -25.00 98.74 27.56
CA LEU A 22 -24.96 99.36 26.23
C LEU A 22 -24.95 100.89 26.36
N PRO A 23 -23.89 101.58 25.86
CA PRO A 23 -23.88 103.04 25.81
C PRO A 23 -24.87 103.54 24.75
N ARG A 24 -25.73 104.50 25.12
CA ARG A 24 -26.68 105.18 24.24
C ARG A 24 -26.31 106.66 24.13
N ARG A 25 -26.17 107.19 22.92
CA ARG A 25 -25.98 108.63 22.73
C ARG A 25 -27.29 109.38 23.04
N PRO A 26 -27.26 110.43 23.88
CA PRO A 26 -28.45 111.20 24.20
C PRO A 26 -28.91 112.00 22.98
N THR A 27 -30.23 112.11 22.79
CA THR A 27 -30.86 112.87 21.69
C THR A 27 -31.13 114.33 22.04
N VAL A 28 -31.17 114.65 23.34
CA VAL A 28 -31.35 116.00 23.88
C VAL A 28 -30.36 116.24 25.01
N GLY A 29 -30.02 117.50 25.27
CA GLY A 29 -29.19 117.94 26.38
C GLY A 29 -29.92 117.93 27.72
N ILE A 30 -29.24 118.41 28.77
CA ILE A 30 -29.79 118.44 30.14
C ILE A 30 -30.97 119.40 30.21
N GLY A 31 -32.13 118.90 30.65
CA GLY A 31 -33.36 119.70 30.71
C GLY A 31 -34.08 119.84 29.36
N ASN A 32 -33.85 118.93 28.41
CA ASN A 32 -34.41 118.92 27.04
C ASN A 32 -33.92 120.06 26.12
N ASP A 33 -32.77 120.67 26.42
CA ASP A 33 -32.15 121.60 25.50
C ASP A 33 -31.72 120.88 24.20
N PRO A 34 -31.87 121.48 23.01
CA PRO A 34 -31.38 120.89 21.77
C PRO A 34 -29.85 120.77 21.79
N LEU A 35 -29.32 119.62 21.36
CA LEU A 35 -27.87 119.39 21.24
C LEU A 35 -27.33 120.16 20.03
N LEU A 36 -26.23 120.90 20.21
CA LEU A 36 -25.58 121.73 19.16
C LEU A 36 -24.90 120.94 18.04
N SER A 37 -24.97 119.61 18.05
CA SER A 37 -24.38 118.77 17.01
C SER A 37 -25.42 118.40 15.95
N GLU A 38 -25.28 118.94 14.75
CA GLU A 38 -26.04 118.53 13.57
C GLU A 38 -25.85 117.02 13.32
N GLN A 39 -26.94 116.27 13.21
CA GLN A 39 -26.89 114.87 12.79
C GLN A 39 -26.68 114.83 11.27
N LEU A 40 -25.44 114.68 10.83
CA LEU A 40 -25.13 114.39 9.43
C LEU A 40 -25.89 113.13 9.00
N THR A 41 -26.60 113.23 7.89
CA THR A 41 -27.35 112.11 7.33
C THR A 41 -26.37 111.06 6.77
N GLN A 42 -26.75 109.79 6.76
CA GLN A 42 -25.90 108.69 6.27
C GLN A 42 -25.41 108.89 4.82
N GLN A 43 -26.11 109.71 4.04
CA GLN A 43 -25.75 110.06 2.66
C GLN A 43 -24.58 111.05 2.60
N GLU A 44 -24.52 112.03 3.51
CA GLU A 44 -23.41 113.00 3.59
C GLU A 44 -22.12 112.36 4.11
N ILE A 45 -22.24 111.32 4.93
CA ILE A 45 -21.09 110.54 5.44
C ILE A 45 -20.46 109.68 4.33
N SER A 46 -21.26 109.20 3.36
CA SER A 46 -20.76 108.43 2.21
C SER A 46 -20.10 109.31 1.14
N GLU A 47 -20.49 110.57 1.01
CA GLU A 47 -19.91 111.49 0.01
C GLU A 47 -18.58 112.11 0.47
N LEU A 48 -18.32 112.20 1.78
CA LEU A 48 -17.03 112.67 2.33
C LEU A 48 -15.95 111.58 2.40
N ALA A 49 -16.32 110.33 2.16
CA ALA A 49 -15.42 109.19 2.16
C ALA A 49 -14.85 108.96 0.75
N PHE A 50 -13.82 109.75 0.42
CA PHE A 50 -12.73 109.40 -0.51
C PHE A 50 -12.84 109.78 -2.00
N GLU A 51 -13.24 111.02 -2.29
CA GLU A 51 -12.46 111.82 -3.25
C GLU A 51 -11.22 112.41 -2.52
N THR A 52 -10.04 111.83 -2.72
CA THR A 52 -8.77 112.57 -2.59
C THR A 52 -7.80 112.13 -3.69
N PRO A 53 -7.29 113.06 -4.53
CA PRO A 53 -6.40 112.76 -5.66
C PRO A 53 -4.92 112.66 -5.23
N ASP A 54 -4.16 111.89 -5.99
CA ASP A 54 -2.72 111.65 -5.87
C ASP A 54 -1.88 112.95 -5.91
N LEU A 55 -1.00 113.12 -4.92
CA LEU A 55 0.23 113.90 -5.08
C LEU A 55 1.35 113.36 -4.17
N THR A 56 2.47 113.14 -4.85
CA THR A 56 3.77 112.63 -4.46
C THR A 56 4.47 113.48 -3.40
N TYR A 57 4.45 113.05 -2.14
CA TYR A 57 5.54 113.28 -1.19
C TYR A 57 5.54 112.15 -0.16
N CYS A 58 6.73 111.59 0.11
CA CYS A 58 6.96 110.40 0.92
C CYS A 58 6.13 110.40 2.21
N ALA A 59 5.05 109.62 2.22
CA ALA A 59 4.22 109.42 3.39
C ALA A 59 4.91 108.41 4.30
N PHE A 60 5.33 108.88 5.47
CA PHE A 60 5.55 108.03 6.63
C PHE A 60 4.41 107.04 6.71
N GLY A 61 4.72 105.75 6.58
CA GLY A 61 3.72 104.69 6.64
C GLY A 61 2.85 104.91 7.88
N LYS A 62 1.55 105.13 7.66
CA LYS A 62 0.55 104.96 8.72
C LYS A 62 0.87 103.59 9.33
N ARG A 63 1.29 103.57 10.60
CA ARG A 63 1.31 102.34 11.37
C ARG A 63 -0.13 101.84 11.37
N VAL A 64 -0.41 100.86 10.52
CA VAL A 64 -1.62 100.06 10.65
C VAL A 64 -1.46 99.44 12.03
N HIS A 65 -2.26 99.91 12.99
CA HIS A 65 -2.40 99.17 14.24
C HIS A 65 -3.11 97.88 13.82
N GLU A 66 -2.34 96.80 13.69
CA GLU A 66 -2.92 95.47 13.52
C GLU A 66 -3.83 95.22 14.72
N ASP A 67 -5.05 94.76 14.44
CA ASP A 67 -5.97 94.37 15.50
C ASP A 67 -5.28 93.29 16.35
N PHE A 68 -5.21 93.49 17.66
CA PHE A 68 -4.60 92.53 18.57
C PHE A 68 -5.42 91.23 18.57
N ILE A 69 -4.89 90.19 17.92
CA ILE A 69 -5.46 88.85 17.96
C ILE A 69 -4.81 88.12 19.15
N PRO A 70 -5.60 87.66 20.14
CA PRO A 70 -5.06 86.86 21.24
C PRO A 70 -4.37 85.59 20.74
N ALA A 71 -3.29 85.17 21.42
CA ALA A 71 -2.49 84.01 21.02
C ALA A 71 -3.32 82.73 20.83
N HIS A 72 -4.28 82.47 21.73
CA HIS A 72 -5.17 81.31 21.62
C HIS A 72 -6.06 81.31 20.36
N VAL A 73 -6.34 82.48 19.78
CA VAL A 73 -7.10 82.60 18.52
C VAL A 73 -6.17 82.49 17.31
N ALA A 74 -4.99 83.12 17.37
CA ALA A 74 -4.01 83.10 16.27
C ALA A 74 -3.35 81.72 16.06
N LEU A 75 -3.24 80.95 17.14
CA LEU A 75 -2.59 79.64 17.19
C LEU A 75 -3.59 78.48 17.35
N ASP A 76 -4.90 78.74 17.22
CA ASP A 76 -5.94 77.70 17.27
C ASP A 76 -5.65 76.59 16.26
N LYS A 77 -5.78 75.33 16.70
CA LYS A 77 -5.52 74.09 15.94
C LYS A 77 -4.11 73.92 15.38
N LYS A 78 -3.16 74.81 15.68
CA LYS A 78 -1.75 74.61 15.34
C LYS A 78 -1.08 73.80 16.43
N ALA A 79 -0.56 72.63 16.05
CA ALA A 79 0.15 71.74 16.97
C ALA A 79 1.46 71.28 16.33
N LEU A 80 2.52 71.30 17.13
CA LEU A 80 3.79 70.73 16.76
C LEU A 80 3.77 69.24 17.03
N ARG A 81 4.15 68.44 16.03
CA ARG A 81 4.23 66.98 16.10
C ARG A 81 5.69 66.53 15.99
N TYR A 82 6.14 65.83 17.02
CA TYR A 82 7.44 65.18 17.09
C TYR A 82 7.29 63.66 17.17
N TYR A 83 8.26 62.95 16.63
CA TYR A 83 8.44 61.52 16.74
C TYR A 83 9.62 61.25 17.65
N GLY A 84 9.47 60.26 18.52
CA GLY A 84 10.51 59.86 19.43
C GLY A 84 10.33 58.45 19.92
N TYR A 85 11.17 58.05 20.86
CA TYR A 85 11.04 56.77 21.54
C TYR A 85 11.48 56.89 23.00
N PHE A 86 11.11 55.92 23.80
CA PHE A 86 11.72 55.70 25.11
C PHE A 86 12.09 54.23 25.25
N MET A 87 13.12 53.96 26.06
CA MET A 87 13.56 52.59 26.34
C MET A 87 12.91 52.11 27.63
N GLU A 88 12.30 50.93 27.58
CA GLU A 88 11.73 50.26 28.75
C GLU A 88 12.59 49.05 29.10
N ALA A 89 13.19 49.04 30.29
CA ALA A 89 13.99 47.92 30.75
C ALA A 89 13.08 46.76 31.20
N ILE A 90 13.39 45.54 30.75
CA ILE A 90 12.62 44.34 31.08
C ILE A 90 13.46 43.48 32.00
N LEU A 91 12.86 43.10 33.12
CA LEU A 91 13.46 42.20 34.09
C LEU A 91 13.02 40.76 33.78
N TYR A 92 13.96 39.82 33.83
CA TYR A 92 13.72 38.37 33.83
C TYR A 92 13.14 37.75 32.54
N SER A 93 13.29 38.37 31.37
CA SER A 93 13.02 37.69 30.09
C SER A 93 14.28 37.01 29.54
N PRO A 94 14.22 35.72 29.14
CA PRO A 94 15.32 35.07 28.44
C PRO A 94 15.49 35.60 27.01
N GLU A 95 14.47 36.28 26.49
CA GLU A 95 14.43 36.73 25.10
C GLU A 95 14.92 38.17 24.92
N GLU A 96 14.67 39.06 25.88
CA GLU A 96 14.97 40.49 25.71
C GLU A 96 15.40 41.15 27.03
N GLN A 97 16.26 42.17 26.92
CA GLN A 97 16.74 42.95 28.07
C GLN A 97 16.07 44.33 28.15
N TYR A 98 15.67 44.90 27.02
CA TYR A 98 14.97 46.17 26.90
C TYR A 98 14.09 46.17 25.65
N ARG A 99 13.05 47.01 25.64
CA ARG A 99 12.22 47.31 24.47
C ARG A 99 12.34 48.78 24.09
N VAL A 100 12.20 49.06 22.80
CA VAL A 100 12.17 50.41 22.25
C VAL A 100 10.73 50.75 21.89
N ARG A 101 10.12 51.67 22.62
CA ARG A 101 8.70 52.03 22.42
C ARG A 101 8.59 53.35 21.65
N PRO A 102 8.11 53.33 20.40
CA PRO A 102 7.92 54.56 19.63
C PRO A 102 6.79 55.40 20.24
N VAL A 103 6.94 56.72 20.21
CA VAL A 103 5.92 57.67 20.66
C VAL A 103 5.81 58.86 19.70
N VAL A 104 4.61 59.42 19.65
CA VAL A 104 4.31 60.68 18.97
C VAL A 104 3.97 61.72 20.04
N ILE A 105 4.70 62.82 20.02
CA ILE A 105 4.58 63.93 20.97
C ILE A 105 3.91 65.08 20.25
N TYR A 106 2.77 65.53 20.76
CA TYR A 106 2.06 66.70 20.28
C TYR A 106 2.23 67.85 21.27
N TYR A 107 2.68 69.00 20.80
CA TYR A 107 2.70 70.26 21.54
C TYR A 107 1.66 71.20 20.92
N TYR A 108 0.68 71.65 21.69
CA TYR A 108 -0.37 72.55 21.21
C TYR A 108 0.05 74.00 21.45
N LEU A 109 0.17 74.78 20.37
CA LEU A 109 0.61 76.19 20.44
C LEU A 109 -0.44 77.13 21.05
N GLU A 110 -1.68 76.69 21.13
CA GLU A 110 -2.80 77.44 21.72
C GLU A 110 -2.62 77.70 23.22
N ASP A 111 -2.16 76.68 23.95
CA ASP A 111 -2.17 76.63 25.43
C ASP A 111 -0.90 76.03 26.04
N ASP A 112 0.16 75.84 25.25
CA ASP A 112 1.44 75.25 25.65
C ASP A 112 1.31 73.85 26.30
N SER A 113 0.25 73.12 25.93
CA SER A 113 0.00 71.77 26.46
C SER A 113 0.68 70.70 25.60
N ILE A 114 1.09 69.61 26.23
CA ILE A 114 1.74 68.48 25.56
C ILE A 114 0.92 67.20 25.76
N CYS A 115 0.83 66.38 24.72
CA CYS A 115 0.19 65.08 24.72
C CYS A 115 1.15 64.05 24.11
N ILE A 116 1.34 62.91 24.77
CA ILE A 116 2.24 61.86 24.29
C ILE A 116 1.41 60.61 24.02
N ILE A 117 1.49 60.12 22.77
CA ILE A 117 0.69 59.01 22.27
C ILE A 117 1.61 57.95 21.71
N GLU A 118 1.45 56.72 22.16
CA GLU A 118 2.08 55.56 21.55
C GLU A 118 1.22 55.06 20.39
N PRO A 119 1.78 54.94 19.17
CA PRO A 119 1.04 54.43 18.03
C PRO A 119 0.62 52.97 18.27
N THR A 120 -0.57 52.61 17.80
CA THR A 120 -1.10 51.26 17.90
C THR A 120 -0.42 50.35 16.88
N VAL A 121 0.17 49.25 17.34
CA VAL A 121 0.86 48.24 16.53
C VAL A 121 0.16 46.91 16.72
N GLU A 122 -0.24 46.28 15.61
CA GLU A 122 -0.88 44.97 15.63
C GLU A 122 0.03 43.93 16.32
N ASN A 123 -0.58 43.05 17.12
CA ASN A 123 0.12 41.98 17.82
C ASN A 123 1.23 42.44 18.80
N SER A 124 1.20 43.69 19.27
CA SER A 124 2.16 44.23 20.26
C SER A 124 2.02 43.57 21.65
N GLY A 125 0.80 43.19 22.04
CA GLY A 125 0.53 42.54 23.34
C GLY A 125 0.62 43.47 24.55
N ILE A 126 0.92 44.76 24.36
CA ILE A 126 1.01 45.80 25.39
C ILE A 126 -0.18 46.77 25.23
N PRO A 127 -0.75 47.32 26.31
CA PRO A 127 -1.72 48.41 26.19
C PRO A 127 -1.05 49.66 25.56
N GLN A 128 -1.55 50.05 24.39
CA GLN A 128 -1.07 51.17 23.59
C GLN A 128 -2.10 52.32 23.53
N GLY A 129 -1.69 53.49 23.04
CA GLY A 129 -2.54 54.66 22.87
C GLY A 129 -2.03 55.88 23.64
N LYS A 130 -2.93 56.68 24.22
CA LYS A 130 -2.56 57.91 24.95
C LYS A 130 -1.79 57.58 26.22
N ARG A 131 -0.47 57.79 26.20
CA ARG A 131 0.41 57.59 27.36
C ARG A 131 0.31 58.75 28.34
N ILE A 132 0.33 59.98 27.83
CA ILE A 132 0.14 61.20 28.63
C ILE A 132 -0.98 62.02 28.00
N LYS A 133 -2.00 62.36 28.80
CA LYS A 133 -3.12 63.20 28.37
C LYS A 133 -2.66 64.65 28.13
N ARG A 134 -3.36 65.39 27.27
CA ARG A 134 -3.09 66.82 27.00
C ARG A 134 -3.16 67.63 28.31
N HIS A 135 -2.05 68.21 28.72
CA HIS A 135 -1.93 69.24 29.76
C HIS A 135 -0.54 69.89 29.69
N GLN A 136 -0.32 70.98 30.40
CA GLN A 136 1.00 71.60 30.51
C GLN A 136 1.92 70.72 31.35
N LEU A 137 3.05 70.29 30.79
CA LEU A 137 3.97 69.39 31.46
C LEU A 137 4.98 70.18 32.29
N PRO A 138 5.19 69.83 33.58
CA PRO A 138 6.21 70.47 34.39
C PRO A 138 7.61 70.02 33.96
N LYS A 139 8.50 70.99 33.75
CA LYS A 139 9.92 70.82 33.43
C LYS A 139 10.76 70.63 34.70
N ASN A 140 10.47 71.42 35.73
CA ASN A 140 11.23 71.46 36.98
C ASN A 140 10.28 71.38 38.19
N GLU A 141 10.80 71.01 39.36
CA GLU A 141 10.07 71.01 40.65
C GLU A 141 9.55 72.41 41.05
N ARG A 142 10.04 73.46 40.40
CA ARG A 142 9.62 74.87 40.59
C ARG A 142 8.32 75.23 39.87
N GLY A 143 7.71 74.30 39.13
CA GLY A 143 6.44 74.52 38.40
C GLY A 143 6.60 75.26 37.08
N GLU A 144 7.80 75.32 36.52
CA GLU A 144 8.03 75.79 35.14
C GLU A 144 7.52 74.73 34.16
N HIS A 145 6.84 75.15 33.09
CA HIS A 145 6.31 74.25 32.08
C HIS A 145 7.23 74.19 30.86
N TYR A 146 7.18 73.07 30.13
CA TYR A 146 7.86 72.96 28.85
C TYR A 146 7.29 73.95 27.84
N HIS A 147 8.17 74.71 27.20
CA HIS A 147 7.81 75.59 26.10
C HIS A 147 8.32 74.99 24.77
N TRP A 148 7.73 75.34 23.63
CA TRP A 148 8.16 74.80 22.32
C TRP A 148 9.64 75.10 22.00
N LYS A 149 10.20 76.14 22.60
CA LYS A 149 11.63 76.51 22.52
C LYS A 149 12.57 75.51 23.19
N ASP A 150 12.05 74.70 24.11
CA ASP A 150 12.80 73.67 24.84
C ASP A 150 12.85 72.33 24.09
N LEU A 151 12.14 72.19 22.98
CA LEU A 151 12.04 70.96 22.20
C LEU A 151 12.83 71.11 20.89
N ASN A 152 13.78 70.22 20.65
CA ASN A 152 14.50 70.11 19.37
C ASN A 152 14.82 68.62 19.07
N LEU A 153 15.22 68.31 17.84
CA LEU A 153 15.65 66.96 17.47
C LEU A 153 16.95 66.58 18.20
N GLY A 154 17.09 65.32 18.60
CA GLY A 154 18.23 64.82 19.37
C GLY A 154 18.24 65.25 20.84
N MET A 155 17.15 65.85 21.34
CA MET A 155 17.00 66.20 22.76
C MET A 155 16.17 65.16 23.53
N ASP A 156 16.44 65.05 24.82
CA ASP A 156 15.72 64.19 25.76
C ASP A 156 14.67 65.02 26.50
N LEU A 157 13.40 64.65 26.33
CA LEU A 157 12.26 65.19 27.07
C LEU A 157 12.01 64.34 28.32
N ASP A 158 12.37 64.87 29.49
CA ASP A 158 12.22 64.18 30.77
C ASP A 158 10.88 64.54 31.42
N VAL A 159 9.93 63.60 31.41
CA VAL A 159 8.56 63.82 31.91
C VAL A 159 8.12 62.64 32.76
N TYR A 160 7.66 62.91 33.99
CA TYR A 160 7.15 61.91 34.93
C TYR A 160 8.09 60.70 35.13
N GLY A 161 9.41 60.97 35.18
CA GLY A 161 10.44 59.95 35.40
C GLY A 161 10.76 59.11 34.16
N VAL A 162 10.21 59.44 32.99
CA VAL A 162 10.50 58.77 31.72
C VAL A 162 11.20 59.74 30.79
N LYS A 163 12.31 59.29 30.20
CA LYS A 163 13.08 60.05 29.21
C LYS A 163 12.63 59.70 27.80
N TYR A 164 12.13 60.68 27.05
CA TYR A 164 11.74 60.50 25.65
C TYR A 164 12.78 61.14 24.73
N ARG A 165 13.44 60.34 23.90
CA ARG A 165 14.37 60.83 22.88
C ARG A 165 13.58 61.31 21.67
N ILE A 166 13.69 62.59 21.32
CA ILE A 166 13.06 63.14 20.12
C ILE A 166 13.97 62.86 18.92
N THR A 167 13.49 62.09 17.95
CA THR A 167 14.29 61.64 16.81
C THR A 167 13.96 62.40 15.53
N GLN A 168 12.68 62.67 15.27
CA GLN A 168 12.21 63.30 14.05
C GLN A 168 11.06 64.27 14.34
N CYS A 169 10.85 65.25 13.47
CA CYS A 169 9.70 66.15 13.54
C CYS A 169 8.91 66.10 12.23
N ASP A 170 7.66 66.57 12.29
CA ASP A 170 6.83 66.77 11.13
C ASP A 170 7.33 67.89 10.20
N THR A 171 6.82 67.96 8.98
CA THR A 171 7.17 69.04 8.04
C THR A 171 6.69 70.40 8.56
N PHE A 172 5.45 70.48 9.04
CA PHE A 172 4.88 71.69 9.63
C PHE A 172 5.70 72.21 10.83
N THR A 173 6.16 71.29 11.69
CA THR A 173 6.99 71.69 12.84
C THR A 173 8.32 72.25 12.45
N LYS A 174 8.94 71.68 11.40
CA LYS A 174 10.22 72.15 10.92
C LYS A 174 10.09 73.57 10.38
N GLU A 175 9.10 73.81 9.51
CA GLU A 175 8.80 75.13 8.95
C GLU A 175 8.45 76.16 10.04
N PHE A 176 7.65 75.76 11.03
CA PHE A 176 7.29 76.63 12.15
C PHE A 176 8.51 77.03 12.98
N MET A 177 9.35 76.06 13.37
CA MET A 177 10.56 76.33 14.14
C MET A 177 11.54 77.22 13.38
N GLU A 178 11.74 76.97 12.08
CA GLU A 178 12.57 77.80 11.21
C GLU A 178 12.00 79.23 11.08
N SER A 179 10.67 79.38 10.97
CA SER A 179 10.00 80.70 10.86
C SER A 179 10.14 81.55 12.14
N GLU A 180 10.17 80.90 13.30
CA GLU A 180 10.38 81.54 14.60
C GLU A 180 11.87 81.72 14.94
N GLY A 181 12.77 81.40 13.99
CA GLY A 181 14.22 81.63 14.11
C GLY A 181 15.00 80.55 14.85
N MET A 182 14.43 79.36 15.06
CA MET A 182 15.10 78.21 15.66
C MET A 182 15.73 77.30 14.60
N ILE A 183 16.99 76.91 14.80
CA ILE A 183 17.68 75.94 13.94
C ILE A 183 17.32 74.53 14.43
N VAL A 184 16.59 73.78 13.59
CA VAL A 184 16.22 72.39 13.85
C VAL A 184 17.42 71.49 13.57
N ASN A 185 17.75 70.59 14.51
CA ASN A 185 18.86 69.63 14.33
C ASN A 185 18.53 68.58 13.25
N ASP A 186 19.53 67.83 12.80
CA ASP A 186 19.31 66.73 11.86
C ASP A 186 18.55 65.56 12.53
N PRO A 187 17.67 64.85 11.80
CA PRO A 187 16.90 63.74 12.35
C PRO A 187 17.79 62.53 12.69
N GLU A 188 17.54 61.93 13.86
CA GLU A 188 18.21 60.70 14.31
C GLU A 188 17.40 59.45 13.91
N PRO A 189 18.04 58.36 13.46
CA PRO A 189 17.32 57.11 13.23
C PRO A 189 16.87 56.49 14.57
N MET A 190 15.65 55.95 14.60
CA MET A 190 15.15 55.21 15.76
C MET A 190 15.94 53.88 15.91
N PRO A 191 16.41 53.52 17.12
CA PRO A 191 17.12 52.26 17.32
C PRO A 191 16.19 51.07 17.09
N ALA A 192 16.73 50.02 16.49
CA ALA A 192 15.97 48.80 16.24
C ALA A 192 15.70 48.04 17.54
N ASP A 193 14.46 47.62 17.75
CA ASP A 193 14.07 46.81 18.91
C ASP A 193 14.53 45.35 18.71
N PRO A 194 15.35 44.77 19.62
CA PRO A 194 15.73 43.37 19.57
C PRO A 194 14.55 42.41 19.46
N TYR A 195 13.41 42.75 20.06
CA TYR A 195 12.18 41.96 20.00
C TYR A 195 11.60 41.91 18.59
N ILE A 196 11.54 43.05 17.89
CA ILE A 196 10.97 43.15 16.54
C ILE A 196 11.85 42.37 15.53
N ILE A 197 13.18 42.53 15.62
CA ILE A 197 14.13 41.82 14.75
C ILE A 197 13.97 40.29 14.85
N ARG A 198 13.79 39.75 16.06
CA ARG A 198 13.61 38.31 16.24
C ARG A 198 12.31 37.80 15.62
N ARG A 199 11.29 38.64 15.55
CA ARG A 199 9.96 38.31 15.04
C ARG A 199 9.85 38.39 13.52
N GLU A 200 10.70 39.20 12.89
CA GLU A 200 10.85 39.23 11.43
C GLU A 200 11.49 37.94 10.88
N ASN A 201 12.25 37.21 11.69
CA ASN A 201 12.67 35.86 11.31
C ASN A 201 11.42 34.99 11.18
N PRO A 202 11.08 34.53 9.95
CA PRO A 202 9.92 33.67 9.79
C PRO A 202 10.09 32.43 10.67
N PRO A 203 9.03 31.94 11.33
CA PRO A 203 9.08 30.60 11.89
C PRO A 203 9.54 29.65 10.78
N PRO A 204 10.38 28.65 11.07
CA PRO A 204 10.81 27.69 10.06
C PRO A 204 9.57 27.17 9.34
N CYS A 205 9.50 27.44 8.05
CA CYS A 205 8.42 26.97 7.20
C CYS A 205 8.42 25.43 7.26
N HIS A 206 7.42 24.85 7.95
CA HIS A 206 7.19 23.41 7.98
C HIS A 206 6.49 22.92 6.70
N THR A 207 6.69 23.59 5.57
CA THR A 207 6.36 22.97 4.28
C THR A 207 7.41 21.88 4.04
N THR A 208 7.07 20.67 4.45
CA THR A 208 7.79 19.48 4.01
C THR A 208 7.81 19.51 2.48
N PRO A 209 8.99 19.57 1.84
CA PRO A 209 9.05 19.42 0.39
C PRO A 209 8.41 18.07 0.04
N SER A 210 7.46 18.05 -0.90
CA SER A 210 6.84 16.81 -1.38
C SER A 210 7.87 16.07 -2.22
N THR A 211 8.69 15.26 -1.55
CA THR A 211 9.85 14.58 -2.16
C THR A 211 9.48 13.51 -3.17
N PHE A 212 8.22 13.13 -3.32
CA PHE A 212 7.65 12.31 -4.40
C PHE A 212 6.13 12.20 -4.11
N ASP A 213 5.28 12.11 -5.13
CA ASP A 213 3.83 11.97 -4.93
C ASP A 213 3.48 10.54 -4.46
N ASN A 214 3.62 10.30 -3.15
CA ASN A 214 3.24 9.04 -2.51
C ASN A 214 1.76 8.71 -2.77
N LEU A 215 0.90 9.72 -2.93
CA LEU A 215 -0.51 9.52 -3.22
C LEU A 215 -0.69 9.00 -4.66
N HIS A 216 0.02 9.55 -5.64
CA HIS A 216 0.00 9.02 -7.01
C HIS A 216 0.46 7.56 -7.08
N LYS A 217 1.52 7.20 -6.32
CA LYS A 217 1.97 5.81 -6.22
C LYS A 217 0.89 4.92 -5.58
N PHE A 218 0.28 5.39 -4.49
CA PHE A 218 -0.84 4.71 -3.84
C PHE A 218 -2.01 4.48 -4.80
N LEU A 219 -2.52 5.51 -5.46
CA LEU A 219 -3.67 5.41 -6.35
C LEU A 219 -3.45 4.43 -7.52
N ASN A 220 -2.23 4.37 -8.06
CA ASN A 220 -1.93 3.51 -9.21
C ASN A 220 -1.53 2.08 -8.83
N MET A 221 -0.89 1.90 -7.68
CA MET A 221 -0.30 0.62 -7.26
C MET A 221 -1.04 -0.03 -6.09
N ASP A 222 -2.13 0.56 -5.61
CA ASP A 222 -2.97 -0.05 -4.57
C ASP A 222 -3.41 -1.46 -4.97
N ARG A 223 -3.39 -2.37 -4.00
CA ARG A 223 -3.72 -3.81 -4.13
C ARG A 223 -2.89 -4.61 -5.13
N LYS A 224 -1.86 -4.02 -5.75
CA LYS A 224 -0.94 -4.75 -6.63
C LYS A 224 0.21 -5.31 -5.81
N VAL A 225 0.24 -6.64 -5.67
CA VAL A 225 1.23 -7.35 -4.87
C VAL A 225 1.92 -8.40 -5.74
N LEU A 226 3.25 -8.38 -5.74
CA LEU A 226 4.04 -9.40 -6.40
C LEU A 226 4.21 -10.58 -5.44
N ARG A 227 3.73 -11.76 -5.81
CA ARG A 227 3.78 -12.98 -4.99
C ARG A 227 4.76 -13.99 -5.59
N PHE A 228 5.75 -14.38 -4.78
CA PHE A 228 6.75 -15.38 -5.12
C PHE A 228 6.63 -16.60 -4.21
N PHE A 229 6.77 -17.78 -4.80
CA PHE A 229 6.89 -19.03 -4.07
C PHE A 229 8.36 -19.36 -3.87
N THR A 230 8.74 -19.53 -2.61
CA THR A 230 10.14 -19.65 -2.21
C THR A 230 10.37 -20.82 -1.27
N LEU A 231 11.58 -21.36 -1.31
CA LEU A 231 12.08 -22.26 -0.28
C LEU A 231 13.03 -21.47 0.61
N TRP A 232 12.71 -21.40 1.90
CA TRP A 232 13.67 -20.99 2.91
C TRP A 232 14.64 -22.14 3.13
N ASP A 233 15.90 -21.93 2.74
CA ASP A 233 16.97 -22.92 2.89
C ASP A 233 17.71 -22.66 4.21
N ASP A 234 17.44 -23.51 5.21
CA ASP A 234 18.13 -23.50 6.51
C ASP A 234 19.14 -24.65 6.62
N ALA A 235 19.58 -25.24 5.50
CA ALA A 235 20.46 -26.42 5.51
C ALA A 235 21.80 -26.21 6.25
N ASP A 236 22.24 -24.97 6.44
CA ASP A 236 23.45 -24.64 7.21
C ASP A 236 23.26 -24.86 8.73
N SER A 237 22.02 -24.95 9.21
CA SER A 237 21.69 -25.19 10.62
C SER A 237 21.66 -26.69 10.94
N LEU A 238 22.16 -27.08 12.11
CA LEU A 238 22.24 -28.49 12.57
C LEU A 238 20.91 -29.26 12.51
N TYR A 239 19.79 -28.55 12.63
CA TYR A 239 18.43 -29.09 12.58
C TYR A 239 17.57 -28.37 11.53
N GLY A 240 18.21 -27.65 10.61
CA GLY A 240 17.51 -26.84 9.64
C GLY A 240 16.88 -27.70 8.55
N GLU A 241 15.59 -27.44 8.30
CA GLU A 241 14.85 -28.05 7.22
C GLU A 241 14.50 -26.97 6.19
N SER A 242 14.57 -27.31 4.90
CA SER A 242 14.08 -26.40 3.86
C SER A 242 12.56 -26.33 3.91
N ARG A 243 12.01 -25.13 4.12
CA ARG A 243 10.57 -24.91 4.31
C ARG A 243 9.99 -24.08 3.16
N PRO A 244 8.79 -24.41 2.66
CA PRO A 244 8.10 -23.58 1.68
C PRO A 244 7.53 -22.32 2.35
N VAL A 245 7.80 -21.18 1.74
CA VAL A 245 7.46 -19.85 2.25
C VAL A 245 7.02 -18.99 1.06
N THR A 246 6.03 -18.12 1.25
CA THR A 246 5.62 -17.14 0.24
C THR A 246 6.18 -15.76 0.56
N ILE A 247 6.71 -15.08 -0.46
CA ILE A 247 7.18 -13.70 -0.35
C ILE A 247 6.19 -12.80 -1.09
N HIS A 248 5.68 -11.79 -0.40
CA HIS A 248 4.84 -10.75 -0.95
C HIS A 248 5.63 -9.43 -1.04
N TYR A 249 5.70 -8.84 -2.23
CA TYR A 249 6.26 -7.51 -2.44
C TYR A 249 5.14 -6.55 -2.83
N TYR A 250 4.91 -5.54 -2.00
CA TYR A 250 3.86 -4.55 -2.17
C TYR A 250 4.35 -3.39 -3.04
N LEU A 251 3.78 -3.24 -4.24
CA LEU A 251 4.19 -2.19 -5.18
C LEU A 251 3.82 -0.78 -4.72
N VAL A 252 2.90 -0.65 -3.76
CA VAL A 252 2.44 0.65 -3.25
C VAL A 252 3.50 1.37 -2.42
N ASP A 253 4.27 0.65 -1.61
CA ASP A 253 5.20 1.19 -0.63
C ASP A 253 6.59 0.53 -0.65
N ASP A 254 6.84 -0.36 -1.62
CA ASP A 254 8.09 -1.13 -1.75
C ASP A 254 8.42 -1.96 -0.51
N THR A 255 7.38 -2.46 0.17
CA THR A 255 7.55 -3.30 1.37
C THR A 255 7.48 -4.77 1.03
N VAL A 256 8.14 -5.58 1.85
CA VAL A 256 8.21 -7.03 1.71
C VAL A 256 7.63 -7.68 2.94
N GLU A 257 6.82 -8.71 2.75
CA GLU A 257 6.27 -9.58 3.78
C GLU A 257 6.61 -11.04 3.42
N VAL A 258 6.91 -11.84 4.42
CA VAL A 258 7.26 -13.26 4.24
C VAL A 258 6.32 -14.10 5.10
N ALA A 259 5.53 -14.95 4.48
CA ALA A 259 4.51 -15.77 5.12
C ALA A 259 4.85 -17.26 5.02
N GLU A 260 4.73 -18.00 6.12
CA GLU A 260 4.99 -19.44 6.10
C GLU A 260 3.81 -20.19 5.49
N VAL A 261 4.11 -21.24 4.71
CA VAL A 261 3.08 -22.15 4.19
C VAL A 261 2.99 -23.35 5.13
N HIS A 262 1.95 -23.37 5.96
CA HIS A 262 1.71 -24.47 6.89
C HIS A 262 1.28 -25.76 6.17
N GLN A 263 1.99 -26.87 6.44
CA GLN A 263 1.67 -28.19 5.92
C GLN A 263 0.83 -29.01 6.91
N PRO A 264 -0.13 -29.84 6.45
CA PRO A 264 -0.88 -30.72 7.33
C PRO A 264 0.05 -31.72 8.03
N ASN A 265 -0.25 -32.04 9.29
CA ASN A 265 0.58 -32.93 10.14
C ASN A 265 2.02 -32.44 10.36
N SER A 266 2.28 -31.14 10.19
CA SER A 266 3.55 -30.53 10.61
C SER A 266 3.63 -30.45 12.13
N GLY A 267 4.82 -30.70 12.69
CA GLY A 267 5.11 -30.53 14.12
C GLY A 267 5.39 -29.09 14.55
N LEU A 268 5.30 -28.13 13.63
CA LEU A 268 5.52 -26.72 13.87
C LEU A 268 4.22 -26.03 14.33
N ASP A 269 4.34 -25.07 15.24
CA ASP A 269 3.21 -24.22 15.66
C ASP A 269 2.75 -23.35 14.47
N PRO A 270 1.45 -23.29 14.14
CA PRO A 270 0.95 -22.55 12.98
C PRO A 270 1.06 -21.03 13.15
N PHE A 271 2.22 -20.47 12.79
CA PHE A 271 2.40 -19.02 12.64
C PHE A 271 2.22 -18.59 11.18
N PRO A 272 1.30 -17.64 10.88
CA PRO A 272 1.03 -17.25 9.49
C PRO A 272 2.14 -16.39 8.87
N ILE A 273 2.89 -15.63 9.67
CA ILE A 273 3.86 -14.64 9.20
C ILE A 273 5.24 -14.96 9.77
N LEU A 274 6.22 -15.18 8.89
CA LEU A 274 7.63 -15.34 9.26
C LEU A 274 8.31 -13.98 9.46
N MET A 275 7.99 -13.01 8.60
CA MET A 275 8.53 -11.65 8.64
C MET A 275 7.42 -10.66 8.36
N ARG A 276 7.17 -9.76 9.30
CA ARG A 276 6.20 -8.67 9.15
C ARG A 276 6.50 -7.82 7.92
N ARG A 277 5.45 -7.26 7.32
CA ARG A 277 5.55 -6.29 6.24
C ARG A 277 6.42 -5.10 6.64
N GLN A 278 7.56 -4.93 5.96
CA GLN A 278 8.47 -3.81 6.19
C GLN A 278 9.33 -3.54 4.96
N ARG A 279 9.88 -2.33 4.86
CA ARG A 279 10.79 -1.96 3.77
C ARG A 279 12.18 -2.49 4.08
N LEU A 280 12.70 -3.39 3.26
CA LEU A 280 13.96 -4.10 3.55
C LEU A 280 15.18 -3.34 3.01
N PRO A 281 16.18 -3.04 3.86
CA PRO A 281 17.45 -2.50 3.41
C PRO A 281 18.31 -3.61 2.79
N LYS A 282 18.89 -3.33 1.63
CA LYS A 282 19.84 -4.20 0.92
C LYS A 282 21.28 -3.87 1.29
N LYS A 283 21.60 -2.58 1.36
CA LYS A 283 22.89 -2.06 1.84
C LYS A 283 22.66 -1.00 2.90
N ILE A 284 23.28 -1.20 4.06
CA ILE A 284 23.27 -0.26 5.18
C ILE A 284 24.67 0.34 5.26
N LYS A 285 24.76 1.67 5.40
CA LYS A 285 26.04 2.36 5.60
C LYS A 285 26.66 1.90 6.91
N SER A 286 27.97 1.69 6.90
CA SER A 286 28.73 1.44 8.13
C SER A 286 28.89 2.76 8.89
N GLU A 287 27.99 3.05 9.83
CA GLU A 287 28.18 4.17 10.75
C GLU A 287 29.09 3.80 11.93
N ASN A 288 29.74 4.81 12.52
CA ASN A 288 30.59 4.66 13.71
C ASN A 288 29.79 4.38 14.99
N PHE A 289 28.46 4.51 14.95
CA PHE A 289 27.59 4.36 16.12
C PHE A 289 27.05 2.92 16.23
N PRO A 290 27.07 2.28 17.41
CA PRO A 290 26.62 0.90 17.55
C PRO A 290 25.11 0.77 17.27
N SER A 291 24.73 -0.19 16.44
CA SER A 291 23.33 -0.48 16.05
C SER A 291 22.42 -0.91 17.21
N ALA A 292 22.94 -0.97 18.43
CA ALA A 292 22.23 -1.41 19.62
C ALA A 292 21.34 -0.30 20.23
N VAL A 293 21.49 0.96 19.80
CA VAL A 293 20.88 2.11 20.49
C VAL A 293 19.66 2.67 19.76
N MET A 294 19.63 2.63 18.42
CA MET A 294 18.54 3.21 17.61
C MET A 294 18.15 2.27 16.46
N GLU A 295 16.88 2.33 16.05
CA GLU A 295 16.42 1.66 14.83
C GLU A 295 17.08 2.29 13.58
N VAL A 296 17.32 1.47 12.56
CA VAL A 296 17.97 1.91 11.32
C VAL A 296 17.16 3.02 10.67
N SER A 297 17.72 4.23 10.63
CA SER A 297 17.03 5.39 10.05
C SER A 297 17.05 5.35 8.52
N LYS A 298 16.13 6.08 7.87
CA LYS A 298 16.07 6.17 6.39
C LYS A 298 17.35 6.76 5.78
N GLN A 299 18.16 7.48 6.57
CA GLN A 299 19.38 8.15 6.11
C GLN A 299 20.60 7.21 6.09
N GLU A 300 20.55 6.17 6.92
CA GLU A 300 21.58 5.13 7.06
C GLU A 300 21.47 4.04 5.98
N VAL A 301 20.31 3.92 5.32
CA VAL A 301 20.11 2.94 4.24
C VAL A 301 20.54 3.54 2.91
N ASP A 302 21.50 2.89 2.24
CA ASP A 302 21.94 3.26 0.90
C ASP A 302 20.96 2.77 -0.18
N GLU A 303 20.60 1.49 -0.10
CA GLU A 303 19.83 0.80 -1.15
C GLU A 303 18.75 -0.06 -0.49
N TYR A 304 17.51 0.07 -0.95
CA TYR A 304 16.40 -0.80 -0.58
C TYR A 304 16.18 -1.86 -1.67
N TYR A 305 15.58 -2.99 -1.30
CA TYR A 305 15.14 -3.98 -2.28
C TYR A 305 14.11 -3.38 -3.24
N SER A 306 14.26 -3.72 -4.51
CA SER A 306 13.38 -3.34 -5.61
C SER A 306 12.85 -4.60 -6.30
N PRO A 307 11.80 -4.51 -7.15
CA PRO A 307 11.32 -5.67 -7.90
C PRO A 307 12.44 -6.33 -8.72
N LYS A 308 13.39 -5.55 -9.25
CA LYS A 308 14.53 -6.06 -10.03
C LYS A 308 15.42 -7.04 -9.28
N ASP A 309 15.35 -7.07 -7.94
CA ASP A 309 16.13 -7.99 -7.12
C ASP A 309 15.45 -9.36 -6.94
N PHE A 310 14.18 -9.51 -7.35
CA PHE A 310 13.38 -10.73 -7.19
C PHE A 310 13.27 -11.50 -8.50
N GLN A 311 14.33 -12.22 -8.87
CA GLN A 311 14.35 -13.09 -10.05
C GLN A 311 14.06 -14.54 -9.68
N VAL A 312 13.09 -15.17 -10.36
CA VAL A 312 12.81 -16.61 -10.18
C VAL A 312 14.01 -17.42 -10.64
N GLY A 313 14.42 -18.36 -9.80
CA GLY A 313 15.58 -19.22 -9.98
C GLY A 313 16.86 -18.75 -9.28
N GLN A 314 16.87 -17.53 -8.76
CA GLN A 314 17.98 -17.03 -7.96
C GLN A 314 17.75 -17.25 -6.45
N ARG A 315 18.87 -17.34 -5.72
CA ARG A 315 18.88 -17.30 -4.26
C ARG A 315 19.03 -15.86 -3.80
N MET A 316 18.16 -15.42 -2.92
CA MET A 316 18.22 -14.10 -2.31
C MET A 316 18.41 -14.21 -0.79
N LYS A 317 19.13 -13.25 -0.21
CA LYS A 317 19.34 -13.19 1.24
C LYS A 317 18.49 -12.07 1.83
N LEU A 318 17.56 -12.38 2.72
CA LEU A 318 16.75 -11.40 3.45
C LEU A 318 17.04 -11.51 4.95
N LEU A 319 17.48 -10.40 5.57
CA LEU A 319 17.79 -10.33 7.02
C LEU A 319 18.71 -11.46 7.52
N GLY A 320 19.67 -11.89 6.70
CA GLY A 320 20.59 -12.97 7.05
C GLY A 320 20.17 -14.38 6.62
N ARG A 321 18.92 -14.59 6.19
CA ARG A 321 18.38 -15.90 5.76
C ARG A 321 18.33 -16.05 4.24
N ASN A 322 18.59 -17.24 3.74
CA ASN A 322 18.63 -17.53 2.30
C ASN A 322 17.28 -18.08 1.81
N PHE A 323 16.74 -17.49 0.75
CA PHE A 323 15.50 -17.90 0.11
C PHE A 323 15.76 -18.22 -1.36
N LEU A 324 15.37 -19.42 -1.79
CA LEU A 324 15.39 -19.83 -3.19
C LEU A 324 14.02 -19.55 -3.82
N LEU A 325 13.95 -18.62 -4.75
CA LEU A 325 12.72 -18.34 -5.49
C LEU A 325 12.59 -19.39 -6.60
N TYR A 326 11.51 -20.17 -6.58
CA TYR A 326 11.32 -21.25 -7.56
C TYR A 326 10.10 -21.03 -8.46
N ASP A 327 9.10 -20.29 -8.03
CA ASP A 327 7.94 -19.95 -8.86
C ASP A 327 7.36 -18.58 -8.47
N CYS A 328 6.48 -18.06 -9.32
CA CYS A 328 5.73 -16.82 -9.06
C CYS A 328 4.33 -16.91 -9.64
N ASP A 329 3.46 -16.05 -9.12
CA ASP A 329 2.05 -15.95 -9.52
C ASP A 329 1.86 -15.49 -10.99
N GLY A 330 0.65 -15.67 -11.53
CA GLY A 330 0.30 -15.21 -12.88
C GLY A 330 0.44 -13.70 -13.02
N PHE A 331 -0.09 -12.93 -12.07
CA PHE A 331 0.02 -11.47 -12.05
C PHE A 331 1.48 -10.99 -12.03
N THR A 332 2.34 -11.65 -11.25
CA THR A 332 3.78 -11.34 -11.24
C THR A 332 4.41 -11.56 -12.60
N LYS A 333 4.12 -12.68 -13.28
CA LYS A 333 4.67 -12.98 -14.60
C LYS A 333 4.31 -11.86 -15.60
N GLU A 334 3.06 -11.43 -15.61
CA GLU A 334 2.58 -10.32 -16.45
C GLU A 334 3.26 -8.98 -16.10
N TYR A 335 3.41 -8.68 -14.82
CA TYR A 335 4.08 -7.45 -14.36
C TYR A 335 5.53 -7.38 -14.84
N TYR A 336 6.30 -8.46 -14.69
CA TYR A 336 7.69 -8.49 -15.16
C TYR A 336 7.77 -8.45 -16.68
N GLN A 337 6.89 -9.16 -17.40
CA GLN A 337 6.87 -9.09 -18.86
C GLN A 337 6.60 -7.66 -19.38
N LYS A 338 5.78 -6.87 -18.68
CA LYS A 338 5.44 -5.49 -19.05
C LYS A 338 6.52 -4.48 -18.64
N ASN A 339 7.04 -4.58 -17.42
CA ASN A 339 7.90 -3.55 -16.82
C ASN A 339 9.39 -3.89 -16.90
N HIS A 340 9.74 -5.18 -16.94
CA HIS A 340 11.10 -5.72 -16.91
C HIS A 340 11.25 -6.90 -17.89
N PRO A 341 11.02 -6.71 -19.19
CA PRO A 341 11.08 -7.78 -20.20
C PRO A 341 12.46 -8.45 -20.29
N GLU A 342 13.52 -7.79 -19.80
CA GLU A 342 14.86 -8.34 -19.68
C GLU A 342 14.97 -9.53 -18.70
N MET A 343 14.03 -9.66 -17.77
CA MET A 343 14.09 -10.62 -16.68
C MET A 343 13.13 -11.78 -16.91
N GLU A 344 13.69 -12.93 -17.32
CA GLU A 344 12.89 -14.12 -17.64
C GLU A 344 12.47 -14.86 -16.35
N MET A 345 11.16 -15.05 -16.16
CA MET A 345 10.58 -15.74 -15.00
C MET A 345 10.31 -17.22 -15.30
N LYS A 346 11.37 -18.02 -15.38
CA LYS A 346 11.28 -19.48 -15.57
C LYS A 346 11.10 -20.19 -14.23
N SER A 347 9.98 -20.89 -14.06
CA SER A 347 9.73 -21.72 -12.88
C SER A 347 10.69 -22.90 -12.79
N ILE A 348 11.18 -23.18 -11.59
CA ILE A 348 12.02 -24.34 -11.27
C ILE A 348 11.16 -25.39 -10.58
N GLU A 349 11.22 -26.63 -11.08
CA GLU A 349 10.64 -27.77 -10.41
C GLU A 349 11.52 -28.16 -9.21
N ILE A 350 10.98 -27.98 -8.00
CA ILE A 350 11.62 -28.51 -6.79
C ILE A 350 11.41 -30.02 -6.81
N PRO A 351 12.46 -30.84 -6.60
CA PRO A 351 12.27 -32.25 -6.35
C PRO A 351 11.41 -32.39 -5.09
N LYS A 352 10.14 -32.79 -5.28
CA LYS A 352 9.26 -33.13 -4.17
C LYS A 352 10.00 -34.19 -3.35
N LYS A 353 10.13 -33.98 -2.02
CA LYS A 353 10.53 -35.08 -1.12
C LYS A 353 9.53 -36.20 -1.39
N VAL A 354 10.00 -37.25 -2.05
CA VAL A 354 9.18 -38.42 -2.36
C VAL A 354 9.03 -39.13 -1.03
N ASP A 355 8.02 -38.77 -0.25
CA ASP A 355 7.73 -39.35 1.08
C ASP A 355 7.23 -40.80 1.01
N MET A 356 7.50 -41.50 -0.10
CA MET A 356 7.23 -42.90 -0.24
C MET A 356 8.51 -43.54 -0.77
N PRO A 357 9.31 -44.24 0.05
CA PRO A 357 10.25 -45.20 -0.51
C PRO A 357 9.42 -46.09 -1.42
N GLN A 358 9.71 -46.04 -2.72
CA GLN A 358 8.97 -46.76 -3.75
C GLN A 358 8.74 -48.18 -3.23
N ASP A 359 7.47 -48.51 -2.94
CA ASP A 359 7.10 -49.72 -2.22
C ASP A 359 7.90 -50.87 -2.80
N TRP A 360 8.84 -51.40 -2.02
CA TRP A 360 9.68 -52.49 -2.47
C TRP A 360 8.73 -53.62 -2.82
N LYS A 361 8.56 -53.89 -4.12
CA LYS A 361 7.61 -54.91 -4.59
C LYS A 361 8.04 -56.22 -3.96
N LYS A 362 7.25 -56.71 -3.01
CA LYS A 362 7.52 -57.98 -2.33
C LYS A 362 7.46 -59.08 -3.40
N ILE A 363 8.60 -59.73 -3.64
CA ILE A 363 8.70 -60.84 -4.59
C ILE A 363 8.19 -62.08 -3.89
N VAL A 364 7.27 -62.80 -4.51
CA VAL A 364 6.78 -64.09 -3.99
C VAL A 364 7.93 -65.11 -4.07
N PRO A 365 8.24 -65.82 -2.98
CA PRO A 365 9.31 -66.83 -3.00
C PRO A 365 8.97 -67.98 -3.94
N PRO A 366 9.98 -68.72 -4.45
CA PRO A 366 9.75 -69.91 -5.26
C PRO A 366 8.98 -70.97 -4.47
N TYR A 367 8.21 -71.79 -5.19
CA TYR A 367 7.37 -72.83 -4.63
C TYR A 367 8.23 -73.97 -4.04
N ASN A 368 7.83 -74.42 -2.84
CA ASN A 368 8.61 -75.36 -2.03
C ASN A 368 8.38 -76.85 -2.36
N GLY A 369 7.50 -77.18 -3.30
CA GLY A 369 7.21 -78.57 -3.72
C GLY A 369 6.16 -79.32 -2.89
N PHE A 370 5.54 -78.68 -1.88
CA PHE A 370 4.52 -79.31 -1.03
C PHE A 370 3.12 -78.76 -1.33
N GLY A 371 2.08 -79.62 -1.24
CA GLY A 371 0.70 -79.21 -1.49
C GLY A 371 0.42 -78.85 -2.96
N SER A 372 -0.57 -78.00 -3.23
CA SER A 372 -0.72 -77.36 -4.54
C SER A 372 -0.07 -75.98 -4.56
N LEU A 373 0.27 -75.49 -5.75
CA LEU A 373 0.86 -74.17 -5.92
C LEU A 373 -0.10 -73.07 -5.47
N GLU A 374 -1.38 -73.20 -5.81
CA GLU A 374 -2.42 -72.24 -5.45
C GLU A 374 -2.65 -72.15 -3.94
N ASP A 375 -2.53 -73.28 -3.23
CA ASP A 375 -2.68 -73.37 -1.78
C ASP A 375 -1.44 -72.82 -1.05
N SER A 376 -0.24 -73.22 -1.48
CA SER A 376 1.02 -72.73 -0.90
C SER A 376 1.24 -71.24 -1.10
N LEU A 377 0.75 -70.68 -2.21
CA LEU A 377 0.78 -69.24 -2.47
C LEU A 377 0.03 -68.44 -1.40
N GLN A 378 -1.07 -68.97 -0.84
CA GLN A 378 -1.87 -68.27 0.17
C GLN A 378 -1.09 -68.05 1.47
N ASN A 379 -0.20 -68.98 1.82
CA ASN A 379 0.69 -68.85 2.97
C ASN A 379 1.69 -67.68 2.80
N CYS A 380 2.07 -67.37 1.56
CA CYS A 380 2.95 -66.23 1.27
C CYS A 380 2.19 -64.90 1.20
N LEU A 381 0.91 -64.94 0.83
CA LEU A 381 0.07 -63.75 0.66
C LEU A 381 -0.53 -63.27 1.98
N ARG A 382 -0.87 -64.19 2.90
CA ARG A 382 -1.61 -63.89 4.13
C ARG A 382 -1.02 -64.66 5.31
N LEU A 383 -1.02 -64.05 6.49
CA LEU A 383 -0.60 -64.69 7.74
C LEU A 383 -1.49 -65.89 8.11
N ILE A 384 -2.79 -65.77 7.86
CA ILE A 384 -3.76 -66.86 8.01
C ILE A 384 -4.14 -67.29 6.60
N PRO A 385 -3.69 -68.47 6.13
CA PRO A 385 -3.95 -68.92 4.77
C PRO A 385 -5.44 -69.19 4.60
N GLU A 386 -6.01 -68.66 3.52
CA GLU A 386 -7.38 -68.95 3.11
C GLU A 386 -7.36 -70.03 2.01
N PRO A 387 -8.36 -70.92 1.96
CA PRO A 387 -8.41 -71.92 0.90
C PRO A 387 -8.53 -71.23 -0.48
N PRO A 388 -7.80 -71.71 -1.50
CA PRO A 388 -7.84 -71.13 -2.83
C PRO A 388 -9.27 -71.23 -3.41
N LYS A 389 -9.74 -70.12 -4.00
CA LYS A 389 -11.08 -70.06 -4.59
C LYS A 389 -11.09 -70.79 -5.93
N VAL A 390 -11.95 -71.80 -6.05
CA VAL A 390 -12.20 -72.51 -7.31
C VAL A 390 -13.19 -71.70 -8.16
N ASN A 391 -13.02 -71.70 -9.48
CA ASN A 391 -13.95 -71.07 -10.42
C ASN A 391 -15.27 -71.85 -10.50
N VAL A 392 -16.16 -71.64 -9.52
CA VAL A 392 -17.43 -72.37 -9.36
C VAL A 392 -18.35 -72.20 -10.58
N VAL A 393 -18.36 -71.02 -11.20
CA VAL A 393 -19.14 -70.74 -12.42
C VAL A 393 -18.75 -71.68 -13.56
N LYS A 394 -17.44 -71.78 -13.84
CA LYS A 394 -16.91 -72.69 -14.86
C LYS A 394 -17.25 -74.15 -14.55
N MET A 395 -17.20 -74.52 -13.26
CA MET A 395 -17.53 -75.88 -12.82
C MET A 395 -19.00 -76.24 -13.08
N LEU A 396 -19.93 -75.31 -12.81
CA LEU A 396 -21.37 -75.51 -12.99
C LEU A 396 -21.78 -75.46 -14.47
N GLU A 397 -21.30 -74.47 -15.23
CA GLU A 397 -21.69 -74.28 -16.64
C GLU A 397 -21.21 -75.40 -17.55
N ASN A 398 -20.03 -75.95 -17.23
CA ASN A 398 -19.40 -77.02 -18.01
C ASN A 398 -19.49 -78.38 -17.32
N ASP A 399 -20.38 -78.52 -16.34
CA ASP A 399 -20.64 -79.81 -15.73
C ASP A 399 -21.12 -80.81 -16.79
N HIS A 400 -20.66 -82.06 -16.69
CA HIS A 400 -20.86 -83.13 -17.67
C HIS A 400 -20.35 -82.89 -19.11
N LYS A 401 -19.75 -81.73 -19.45
CA LYS A 401 -19.16 -81.50 -20.77
C LYS A 401 -17.74 -82.08 -20.85
N VAL A 402 -17.55 -83.06 -21.73
CA VAL A 402 -16.27 -83.79 -21.89
C VAL A 402 -15.89 -83.86 -23.36
N LEU A 403 -14.68 -83.42 -23.68
CA LEU A 403 -14.13 -83.54 -25.03
C LEU A 403 -13.35 -84.85 -25.12
N ARG A 404 -13.70 -85.71 -26.08
CA ARG A 404 -13.09 -87.04 -26.23
C ARG A 404 -12.35 -87.15 -27.56
N TYR A 405 -11.13 -87.63 -27.47
CA TYR A 405 -10.23 -87.82 -28.60
C TYR A 405 -9.73 -89.26 -28.62
N SER A 406 -9.57 -89.82 -29.81
CA SER A 406 -8.80 -91.05 -29.99
C SER A 406 -7.33 -90.70 -30.17
N ALA A 407 -6.47 -91.38 -29.44
CA ALA A 407 -5.03 -91.18 -29.47
C ALA A 407 -4.29 -92.51 -29.64
N ARG A 408 -3.09 -92.44 -30.20
CA ARG A 408 -2.11 -93.54 -30.22
C ARG A 408 -0.88 -93.13 -29.43
N LEU A 409 -0.20 -94.10 -28.82
CA LEU A 409 1.05 -93.86 -28.12
C LEU A 409 2.20 -93.78 -29.15
N ASP A 410 3.03 -92.75 -29.05
CA ASP A 410 4.27 -92.58 -29.81
C ASP A 410 5.41 -93.19 -28.97
N SER A 411 5.68 -94.47 -29.19
CA SER A 411 6.65 -95.30 -28.45
C SER A 411 7.62 -95.95 -29.44
N GLN A 412 8.84 -96.24 -29.00
CA GLN A 412 9.82 -96.98 -29.81
C GLN A 412 9.55 -98.49 -29.85
N ASN A 413 8.64 -98.98 -28.98
CA ASN A 413 8.28 -100.39 -28.93
C ASN A 413 7.23 -100.71 -30.00
N PRO A 414 7.45 -101.72 -30.85
CA PRO A 414 6.50 -102.08 -31.90
C PRO A 414 5.16 -102.62 -31.36
N GLU A 415 5.16 -103.20 -30.15
CA GLU A 415 3.94 -103.70 -29.49
C GLU A 415 2.97 -102.58 -29.07
N ASP A 416 3.47 -101.34 -28.94
CA ASP A 416 2.68 -100.18 -28.52
C ASP A 416 1.93 -99.50 -29.69
N GLU A 417 2.30 -99.79 -30.95
CA GLU A 417 1.73 -99.10 -32.12
C GLU A 417 0.23 -99.37 -32.32
N ASP A 418 -0.20 -100.59 -31.99
CA ASP A 418 -1.60 -101.02 -32.12
C ASP A 418 -2.48 -100.61 -30.93
N ARG A 419 -1.89 -100.06 -29.86
CA ARG A 419 -2.63 -99.63 -28.68
C ARG A 419 -3.41 -98.35 -28.96
N ARG A 420 -4.72 -98.38 -28.67
CA ARG A 420 -5.63 -97.24 -28.88
C ARG A 420 -6.10 -96.68 -27.55
N PHE A 421 -5.90 -95.40 -27.37
CA PHE A 421 -6.24 -94.65 -26.17
C PHE A 421 -7.38 -93.68 -26.47
N ILE A 422 -8.19 -93.40 -25.46
CA ILE A 422 -9.21 -92.36 -25.45
C ILE A 422 -8.74 -91.30 -24.47
N LEU A 423 -8.41 -90.11 -24.97
CA LEU A 423 -8.11 -88.94 -24.16
C LEU A 423 -9.41 -88.18 -23.92
N SER A 424 -9.82 -88.06 -22.66
CA SER A 424 -11.00 -87.29 -22.26
C SER A 424 -10.57 -86.04 -21.49
N TYR A 425 -10.92 -84.87 -22.01
CA TYR A 425 -10.70 -83.57 -21.37
C TYR A 425 -12.01 -83.06 -20.72
N PHE A 426 -11.97 -82.78 -19.42
CA PHE A 426 -13.12 -82.32 -18.65
C PHE A 426 -13.12 -80.80 -18.59
N LEU A 427 -14.15 -80.17 -19.17
CA LEU A 427 -14.24 -78.71 -19.27
C LEU A 427 -14.55 -78.01 -17.94
N SER A 428 -15.10 -78.75 -16.96
CA SER A 428 -15.44 -78.22 -15.63
C SER A 428 -14.22 -77.90 -14.76
N ASN A 429 -13.14 -78.68 -14.90
CA ASN A 429 -11.97 -78.59 -14.01
C ASN A 429 -10.60 -78.62 -14.73
N ASP A 430 -10.59 -78.66 -16.06
CA ASP A 430 -9.40 -78.72 -16.92
C ASP A 430 -8.52 -79.95 -16.68
N MET A 431 -9.13 -81.07 -16.26
CA MET A 431 -8.43 -82.33 -16.06
C MET A 431 -8.47 -83.20 -17.31
N ILE A 432 -7.43 -84.03 -17.47
CA ILE A 432 -7.32 -85.03 -18.53
C ILE A 432 -7.38 -86.41 -17.89
N SER A 433 -8.14 -87.32 -18.49
CA SER A 433 -8.06 -88.75 -18.21
C SER A 433 -7.78 -89.51 -19.49
N ILE A 434 -6.93 -90.53 -19.42
CA ILE A 434 -6.59 -91.37 -20.57
C ILE A 434 -7.04 -92.79 -20.27
N PHE A 435 -7.82 -93.36 -21.17
CA PHE A 435 -8.35 -94.72 -21.06
C PHE A 435 -7.93 -95.56 -22.26
N GLU A 436 -7.31 -96.70 -22.01
CA GLU A 436 -6.90 -97.65 -23.04
C GLU A 436 -8.07 -98.59 -23.38
N LYS A 437 -8.39 -98.70 -24.68
CA LYS A 437 -9.40 -99.65 -25.16
C LYS A 437 -8.84 -101.08 -25.04
N THR A 438 -9.56 -101.95 -24.33
CA THR A 438 -9.22 -103.37 -24.24
C THR A 438 -9.41 -104.06 -25.60
N THR A 439 -8.32 -104.59 -26.17
CA THR A 439 -8.33 -105.40 -27.39
C THR A 439 -8.21 -106.88 -27.05
N ARG A 440 -8.99 -107.74 -27.73
CA ARG A 440 -8.88 -109.19 -27.51
C ARG A 440 -7.56 -109.70 -28.08
N ASN A 441 -6.91 -110.61 -27.37
CA ASN A 441 -5.66 -111.28 -27.78
C ASN A 441 -4.42 -110.37 -27.90
N SER A 442 -4.41 -109.17 -27.32
CA SER A 442 -3.25 -108.26 -27.35
C SER A 442 -2.18 -108.53 -26.29
N GLY A 443 -2.50 -109.34 -25.27
CA GLY A 443 -1.59 -109.60 -24.14
C GLY A 443 -1.45 -108.44 -23.15
N VAL A 444 -2.05 -107.27 -23.42
CA VAL A 444 -1.99 -106.08 -22.57
C VAL A 444 -3.33 -105.87 -21.86
N ILE A 445 -3.27 -105.62 -20.54
CA ILE A 445 -4.46 -105.30 -19.75
C ILE A 445 -4.84 -103.84 -20.04
N GLY A 446 -5.89 -103.64 -20.83
CA GLY A 446 -6.47 -102.32 -21.05
C GLY A 446 -7.22 -101.79 -19.81
N GLY A 447 -7.47 -100.49 -19.79
CA GLY A 447 -8.14 -99.83 -18.66
C GLY A 447 -7.75 -98.37 -18.51
N LYS A 448 -7.91 -97.83 -17.30
CA LYS A 448 -7.54 -96.44 -16.99
C LYS A 448 -6.01 -96.32 -17.00
N PHE A 449 -5.47 -95.62 -18.00
CA PHE A 449 -4.04 -95.33 -18.12
C PHE A 449 -3.64 -94.11 -17.27
N LEU A 450 -4.47 -93.07 -17.28
CA LEU A 450 -4.31 -91.87 -16.47
C LEU A 450 -5.63 -91.50 -15.80
N GLU A 451 -5.60 -91.40 -14.48
CA GLU A 451 -6.69 -90.82 -13.70
C GLU A 451 -6.79 -89.30 -13.91
N LYS A 452 -8.00 -88.74 -13.75
CA LYS A 452 -8.28 -87.30 -13.89
C LYS A 452 -7.23 -86.46 -13.17
N SER A 453 -6.33 -85.89 -13.94
CA SER A 453 -5.20 -85.11 -13.44
C SER A 453 -5.01 -83.88 -14.33
N ARG A 454 -4.54 -82.77 -13.75
CA ARG A 454 -4.12 -81.61 -14.53
C ARG A 454 -2.74 -81.86 -15.09
N VAL A 455 -2.60 -81.78 -16.40
CA VAL A 455 -1.34 -82.08 -17.09
C VAL A 455 -0.65 -80.78 -17.49
N PRO A 456 0.56 -80.50 -16.99
CA PRO A 456 1.35 -79.35 -17.40
C PRO A 456 1.95 -79.56 -18.79
N LYS A 457 2.10 -78.48 -19.56
CA LYS A 457 2.76 -78.48 -20.87
C LYS A 457 4.26 -78.72 -20.72
N PRO A 458 4.91 -79.37 -21.71
CA PRO A 458 6.35 -79.52 -21.73
C PRO A 458 7.03 -78.14 -21.76
N GLY A 459 8.01 -77.93 -20.88
CA GLY A 459 8.73 -76.66 -20.74
C GLY A 459 8.13 -75.65 -19.76
N SER A 460 7.03 -75.97 -19.06
CA SER A 460 6.54 -75.13 -17.97
C SER A 460 7.39 -75.24 -16.71
N THR A 461 7.63 -74.12 -16.02
CA THR A 461 8.36 -74.08 -14.74
C THR A 461 7.42 -74.43 -13.60
N VAL A 462 7.93 -75.09 -12.55
CA VAL A 462 7.14 -75.49 -11.37
C VAL A 462 6.44 -74.28 -10.73
N ASP A 463 7.09 -73.10 -10.71
CA ASP A 463 6.53 -71.86 -10.14
C ASP A 463 5.45 -71.21 -11.01
N LYS A 464 5.38 -71.55 -12.30
CA LYS A 464 4.42 -71.02 -13.27
C LYS A 464 3.97 -72.14 -14.23
N PRO A 465 3.18 -73.11 -13.73
CA PRO A 465 2.73 -74.24 -14.54
C PRO A 465 1.74 -73.74 -15.59
N ALA A 466 2.01 -74.04 -16.86
CA ALA A 466 1.07 -73.82 -17.95
C ALA A 466 0.39 -75.16 -18.25
N TYR A 467 -0.92 -75.26 -18.08
CA TYR A 467 -1.68 -76.49 -18.31
C TYR A 467 -2.20 -76.57 -19.75
N TYR A 468 -2.43 -77.79 -20.24
CA TYR A 468 -3.08 -78.02 -21.53
C TYR A 468 -4.52 -77.48 -21.53
N SER A 469 -4.91 -76.83 -22.64
CA SER A 469 -6.27 -76.33 -22.86
C SER A 469 -6.87 -76.92 -24.15
N PRO A 470 -8.19 -76.74 -24.39
CA PRO A 470 -8.82 -77.22 -25.63
C PRO A 470 -8.17 -76.69 -26.92
N ALA A 471 -7.47 -75.55 -26.85
CA ALA A 471 -6.75 -74.96 -27.97
C ALA A 471 -5.58 -75.83 -28.45
N ASP A 472 -4.98 -76.64 -27.57
CA ASP A 472 -3.78 -77.42 -27.86
C ASP A 472 -4.08 -78.78 -28.53
N PHE A 473 -5.34 -79.21 -28.56
CA PHE A 473 -5.75 -80.54 -29.04
C PHE A 473 -6.15 -80.55 -30.53
N ALA A 474 -5.21 -80.23 -31.41
CA ALA A 474 -5.39 -80.42 -32.85
C ALA A 474 -5.23 -81.89 -33.25
N ILE A 475 -5.93 -82.32 -34.31
CA ILE A 475 -5.73 -83.67 -34.86
C ILE A 475 -4.32 -83.75 -35.47
N GLY A 476 -3.58 -84.78 -35.10
CA GLY A 476 -2.17 -84.96 -35.40
C GLY A 476 -1.22 -84.28 -34.41
N ALA A 477 -1.72 -83.50 -33.44
CA ALA A 477 -0.89 -82.92 -32.39
C ALA A 477 -0.39 -84.01 -31.42
N THR A 478 0.80 -83.77 -30.86
CA THR A 478 1.40 -84.63 -29.82
C THR A 478 1.16 -84.01 -28.44
N VAL A 479 0.46 -84.72 -27.58
CA VAL A 479 0.21 -84.36 -26.19
C VAL A 479 1.19 -85.15 -25.33
N GLU A 480 2.05 -84.44 -24.59
CA GLU A 480 3.01 -85.06 -23.68
C GLU A 480 2.42 -85.14 -22.28
N VAL A 481 2.38 -86.33 -21.72
CA VAL A 481 1.75 -86.61 -20.43
C VAL A 481 2.70 -87.46 -19.60
N PHE A 482 3.33 -86.86 -18.60
CA PHE A 482 4.28 -87.51 -17.68
C PHE A 482 5.35 -88.36 -18.39
N GLY A 483 5.92 -87.83 -19.48
CA GLY A 483 6.97 -88.50 -20.27
C GLY A 483 6.46 -89.42 -21.39
N HIS A 484 5.15 -89.68 -21.45
CA HIS A 484 4.53 -90.42 -22.57
C HIS A 484 3.96 -89.45 -23.61
N ARG A 485 4.18 -89.75 -24.89
CA ARG A 485 3.75 -88.91 -26.01
C ARG A 485 2.54 -89.54 -26.70
N PHE A 486 1.41 -88.84 -26.72
CA PHE A 486 0.18 -89.30 -27.35
C PHE A 486 -0.12 -88.47 -28.58
N VAL A 487 -0.24 -89.12 -29.74
CA VAL A 487 -0.63 -88.45 -30.98
C VAL A 487 -2.14 -88.59 -31.15
N LEU A 488 -2.83 -87.46 -31.24
CA LEU A 488 -4.28 -87.42 -31.47
C LEU A 488 -4.60 -87.85 -32.91
N THR A 489 -5.35 -88.93 -33.08
CA THR A 489 -5.68 -89.48 -34.40
C THR A 489 -7.08 -89.09 -34.87
N ASP A 490 -8.02 -88.94 -33.92
CA ASP A 490 -9.43 -88.68 -34.21
C ASP A 490 -10.13 -87.99 -33.03
N ALA A 491 -11.33 -87.44 -33.23
CA ALA A 491 -12.12 -86.77 -32.21
C ALA A 491 -13.63 -87.09 -32.33
N ASP A 492 -14.37 -87.01 -31.22
CA ASP A 492 -15.83 -87.14 -31.26
C ASP A 492 -16.47 -85.93 -31.97
N HIS A 493 -17.59 -86.13 -32.67
CA HIS A 493 -18.34 -85.05 -33.33
C HIS A 493 -18.77 -83.93 -32.36
N TYR A 494 -19.00 -84.27 -31.09
CA TYR A 494 -19.31 -83.30 -30.03
C TYR A 494 -18.18 -82.29 -29.83
N VAL A 495 -16.92 -82.72 -29.99
CA VAL A 495 -15.75 -81.87 -29.83
C VAL A 495 -15.77 -80.76 -30.87
N LEU A 496 -15.98 -81.10 -32.13
CA LEU A 496 -16.05 -80.12 -33.21
C LEU A 496 -17.15 -79.08 -32.94
N LYS A 497 -18.37 -79.53 -32.61
CA LYS A 497 -19.49 -78.64 -32.29
C LYS A 497 -19.18 -77.68 -31.13
N TYR A 498 -18.53 -78.18 -30.08
CA TYR A 498 -18.15 -77.36 -28.93
C TYR A 498 -17.09 -76.32 -29.30
N LEU A 499 -16.05 -76.72 -30.03
CA LEU A 499 -14.96 -75.83 -30.42
C LEU A 499 -15.43 -74.78 -31.44
N GLU A 500 -16.36 -75.10 -32.34
CA GLU A 500 -16.98 -74.11 -33.25
C GLU A 500 -17.85 -73.09 -32.51
N SER A 501 -18.54 -73.52 -31.44
CA SER A 501 -19.30 -72.62 -30.58
C SER A 501 -18.39 -71.62 -29.85
N ASN A 502 -17.14 -72.00 -29.58
CA ASN A 502 -16.13 -71.20 -28.88
C ASN A 502 -14.96 -70.81 -29.81
N TRP A 503 -15.25 -70.50 -31.07
CA TRP A 503 -14.24 -70.30 -32.12
C TRP A 503 -13.23 -69.18 -31.81
N SER A 504 -13.61 -68.15 -31.03
CA SER A 504 -12.75 -67.01 -30.72
C SER A 504 -11.50 -67.36 -29.90
N ASP A 505 -11.61 -68.33 -28.99
CA ASP A 505 -10.52 -68.70 -28.06
C ASP A 505 -9.62 -69.81 -28.61
N ILE A 506 -9.95 -70.35 -29.79
CA ILE A 506 -9.35 -71.57 -30.34
C ILE A 506 -8.60 -71.24 -31.63
N PRO A 507 -7.34 -71.72 -31.78
CA PRO A 507 -6.58 -71.53 -33.01
C PRO A 507 -7.31 -72.13 -34.23
N SER A 508 -7.36 -71.39 -35.34
CA SER A 508 -7.96 -71.85 -36.60
C SER A 508 -7.41 -73.20 -37.06
N LYS A 509 -6.09 -73.40 -36.92
CA LYS A 509 -5.39 -74.67 -37.20
C LYS A 509 -6.03 -75.87 -36.49
N THR A 510 -6.46 -75.69 -35.24
CA THR A 510 -7.08 -76.76 -34.45
C THR A 510 -8.45 -77.13 -35.02
N LEU A 511 -9.28 -76.13 -35.33
CA LEU A 511 -10.60 -76.33 -35.94
C LEU A 511 -10.52 -76.97 -37.33
N ASP A 512 -9.61 -76.48 -38.17
CA ASP A 512 -9.46 -76.96 -39.55
C ASP A 512 -9.02 -78.43 -39.57
N SER A 513 -8.12 -78.84 -38.64
CA SER A 513 -7.70 -80.23 -38.50
C SER A 513 -8.87 -81.18 -38.17
N LEU A 514 -9.83 -80.71 -37.35
CA LEU A 514 -11.00 -81.47 -36.95
C LEU A 514 -12.02 -81.57 -38.09
N ARG A 515 -12.27 -80.47 -38.81
CA ARG A 515 -13.16 -80.43 -39.98
C ARG A 515 -12.68 -81.37 -41.09
N GLN A 516 -11.37 -81.34 -41.38
CA GLN A 516 -10.77 -82.19 -42.41
C GLN A 516 -10.91 -83.68 -42.07
N LYS A 517 -10.76 -84.06 -40.80
CA LYS A 517 -10.86 -85.47 -40.38
C LYS A 517 -12.30 -85.98 -40.33
N LEU A 518 -13.23 -85.14 -39.87
CA LEU A 518 -14.65 -85.48 -39.73
C LEU A 518 -15.46 -85.31 -41.03
N GLY A 519 -14.83 -84.82 -42.10
CA GLY A 519 -15.44 -84.73 -43.43
C GLY A 519 -16.55 -83.68 -43.55
N VAL A 520 -16.50 -82.63 -42.73
CA VAL A 520 -17.46 -81.52 -42.76
C VAL A 520 -16.95 -80.45 -43.72
N GLU A 521 -17.63 -80.26 -44.86
CA GLU A 521 -17.30 -79.21 -45.83
C GLU A 521 -17.45 -77.80 -45.23
N ILE A 522 -16.51 -76.92 -45.56
CA ILE A 522 -16.43 -75.54 -45.07
C ILE A 522 -17.58 -74.74 -45.68
N LEU A 523 -18.65 -74.50 -44.93
CA LEU A 523 -19.58 -73.40 -45.23
C LEU A 523 -18.92 -72.10 -44.76
N THR A 524 -18.20 -71.44 -45.66
CA THR A 524 -17.78 -70.04 -45.50
C THR A 524 -19.01 -69.14 -45.46
N THR A 525 -19.57 -68.93 -44.28
CA THR A 525 -20.47 -67.80 -44.02
C THR A 525 -19.60 -66.68 -43.47
N GLN A 526 -19.17 -65.77 -44.34
CA GLN A 526 -18.65 -64.47 -43.89
C GLN A 526 -19.78 -63.72 -43.16
N PRO A 527 -19.53 -63.10 -42.00
CA PRO A 527 -20.49 -62.18 -41.41
C PRO A 527 -20.58 -60.90 -42.27
N PRO A 528 -21.75 -60.23 -42.33
CA PRO A 528 -21.90 -59.01 -43.12
C PRO A 528 -21.07 -57.88 -42.51
N ASP A 529 -20.31 -57.20 -43.38
CA ASP A 529 -19.62 -55.95 -43.09
C ASP A 529 -20.60 -54.96 -42.46
N GLN A 530 -20.30 -54.52 -41.23
CA GLN A 530 -20.94 -53.37 -40.64
C GLN A 530 -20.29 -52.11 -41.22
N ASP A 531 -20.99 -51.48 -42.15
CA ASP A 531 -20.73 -50.11 -42.57
C ASP A 531 -20.71 -49.19 -41.34
N GLY A 532 -19.52 -48.70 -41.00
CA GLY A 532 -19.32 -47.63 -40.04
C GLY A 532 -19.92 -46.32 -40.57
N LYS A 533 -21.10 -45.95 -40.07
CA LYS A 533 -21.54 -44.55 -40.06
C LYS A 533 -21.08 -43.92 -38.75
N ASP A 534 -19.99 -43.18 -38.83
CA ASP A 534 -19.62 -42.20 -37.81
C ASP A 534 -20.73 -41.14 -37.69
N TYR A 535 -21.43 -41.14 -36.56
CA TYR A 535 -22.19 -39.99 -36.10
C TYR A 535 -21.31 -39.22 -35.11
N THR A 536 -20.74 -38.12 -35.59
CA THR A 536 -20.21 -37.04 -34.75
C THR A 536 -21.37 -36.37 -34.01
N SER A 537 -21.51 -36.65 -32.72
CA SER A 537 -22.29 -35.82 -31.81
C SER A 537 -21.37 -34.77 -31.18
N HIS A 538 -21.40 -33.56 -31.74
CA HIS A 538 -21.20 -32.35 -30.94
C HIS A 538 -22.40 -32.20 -30.00
N LEU A 539 -22.12 -32.10 -28.71
CA LEU A 539 -23.05 -31.60 -27.70
C LEU A 539 -22.34 -30.50 -26.93
N ASP A 540 -22.95 -29.32 -26.99
CA ASP A 540 -22.84 -28.22 -26.04
C ASP A 540 -23.26 -28.65 -24.63
#